data_AF-A0A2P5BPC2-F1
#
_entry.id   AF-A0A2P5BPC2-F1
#
_cell.length_a   1.000
_cell.length_b   1.000
_cell.length_c   1.000
_cell.angle_alpha   90.00
_cell.angle_beta   90.00
_cell.angle_gamma   90.00
#
_symmetry.space_group_name_H-M   'P 1'
#
loop_
_entity.id
_entity.type
_entity.pdbx_description
1 polymer ?
#
loop_
_entity_poly.entity_id
_entity_poly.type
_entity_poly.pdbx_seq_one_letter_code
_entity_poly.pdbx_strand_id
1 'polypeptide(L)'
;MSSFQTSIGTRSSTMIETSCGYLLQELQMIWNEVGEDQFEREKVLLDLEQECVEVHRKKVDAANTSRTRLHQELAEAEAEFTHLLLSLGERSFPGRPERMVGTLKEQLDSITPALQEMKLRKEERVNQFRAVQGQTQKISAEIAGQSELGDSLLAFKVNDNDLSLKKLEEYQIELQRLHNEKVV
;
A
#
# COMPACT_ATOMS: atom_id res chain seq x y z
N MET A 1 45.35 -4.23 13.26
CA MET A 1 45.75 -4.50 11.86
C MET A 1 44.73 -5.46 11.27
N SER A 2 43.86 -4.99 10.39
CA SER A 2 43.18 -5.84 9.40
C SER A 2 42.74 -4.91 8.27
N SER A 3 43.40 -5.05 7.14
CA SER A 3 43.22 -4.22 5.95
C SER A 3 42.13 -4.85 5.09
N PHE A 4 40.99 -4.17 4.93
CA PHE A 4 40.02 -4.53 3.89
C PHE A 4 40.56 -4.02 2.55
N GLN A 5 41.19 -4.91 1.81
CA GLN A 5 41.59 -4.67 0.42
C GLN A 5 40.40 -5.10 -0.45
N THR A 6 39.54 -4.15 -0.79
CA THR A 6 38.51 -4.36 -1.81
C THR A 6 39.19 -4.33 -3.17
N SER A 7 39.21 -5.49 -3.82
CA SER A 7 39.63 -5.66 -5.21
C SER A 7 38.80 -4.73 -6.08
N ILE A 8 39.43 -3.70 -6.65
CA ILE A 8 38.84 -2.84 -7.68
C ILE A 8 38.61 -3.73 -8.88
N GLY A 9 37.35 -4.13 -9.07
CA GLY A 9 36.90 -4.84 -10.25
C GLY A 9 37.36 -4.07 -11.49
N THR A 10 38.07 -4.77 -12.36
CA THR A 10 38.45 -4.37 -13.71
C THR A 10 37.24 -3.71 -14.39
N ARG A 11 37.23 -2.37 -14.45
CA ARG A 11 36.30 -1.63 -15.30
C ARG A 11 36.62 -2.02 -16.74
N SER A 12 35.75 -2.84 -17.32
CA SER A 12 35.82 -3.33 -18.70
C SER A 12 36.12 -2.19 -19.67
N SER A 13 37.17 -2.34 -20.50
CA SER A 13 37.60 -1.33 -21.50
C SER A 13 36.48 -0.90 -22.45
N THR A 14 35.48 -1.76 -22.67
CA THR A 14 34.26 -1.46 -23.45
C THR A 14 33.36 -0.38 -22.85
N MET A 15 33.43 -0.11 -21.54
CA MET A 15 32.66 0.98 -20.93
C MET A 15 33.29 2.36 -21.16
N ILE A 16 34.57 2.42 -21.52
CA ILE A 16 35.31 3.67 -21.71
C ILE A 16 34.91 4.30 -23.05
N GLU A 17 34.77 3.49 -24.09
CA GLU A 17 34.34 3.88 -25.45
C GLU A 17 32.89 4.39 -25.51
N THR A 18 32.07 4.10 -24.50
CA THR A 18 30.67 4.57 -24.43
C THR A 18 30.47 5.71 -23.43
N SER A 19 31.52 6.26 -22.84
CA SER A 19 31.41 7.37 -21.89
C SER A 19 31.21 8.70 -22.60
N CYS A 20 30.44 9.63 -22.00
CA CYS A 20 30.21 10.96 -22.59
C CYS A 20 31.53 11.70 -22.87
N GLY A 21 32.53 11.54 -21.98
CA GLY A 21 33.84 12.16 -22.15
C GLY A 21 34.61 11.65 -23.36
N TYR A 22 34.54 10.34 -23.65
CA TYR A 22 35.16 9.75 -24.84
C TYR A 22 34.49 10.25 -26.12
N LEU A 23 33.16 10.21 -26.18
CA LEU A 23 32.39 10.66 -27.35
C LEU A 23 32.59 12.15 -27.65
N LEU A 24 32.70 12.99 -26.62
CA LEU A 24 33.02 14.41 -26.77
C LEU A 24 34.43 14.63 -27.31
N GLN A 25 35.41 13.82 -26.87
CA GLN A 25 36.78 13.89 -27.41
C GLN A 25 36.82 13.47 -28.88
N GLU A 26 36.10 12.42 -29.25
CA GLU A 26 35.97 11.96 -30.63
C GLU A 26 35.34 13.03 -31.52
N LEU A 27 34.23 13.64 -31.06
CA LEU A 27 33.57 14.74 -31.74
C LEU A 27 34.52 15.93 -31.96
N GLN A 28 35.35 16.26 -30.95
CA GLN A 28 36.34 17.33 -31.06
C GLN A 28 37.45 17.02 -32.07
N MET A 29 37.92 15.77 -32.14
CA MET A 29 38.88 15.35 -33.17
C MET A 29 38.28 15.49 -34.58
N ILE A 30 37.04 15.05 -34.78
CA ILE A 30 36.34 15.15 -36.06
C ILE A 30 36.17 16.62 -36.45
N TRP A 31 35.69 17.46 -35.54
CA TRP A 31 35.53 18.90 -35.82
C TRP A 31 36.85 19.57 -36.22
N ASN A 32 37.95 19.19 -35.57
CA ASN A 32 39.28 19.69 -35.92
C ASN A 32 39.72 19.22 -37.32
N GLU A 33 39.40 17.98 -37.70
CA GLU A 33 39.72 17.42 -39.02
C GLU A 33 38.91 18.09 -40.14
N VAL A 34 37.60 18.28 -39.95
CA VAL A 34 36.72 18.87 -40.97
C VAL A 34 36.75 20.40 -41.00
N GLY A 35 37.31 21.03 -39.97
CA GLY A 35 37.37 22.48 -39.85
C GLY A 35 36.04 23.12 -39.45
N GLU A 36 35.27 22.49 -38.57
CA GLU A 36 33.96 23.00 -38.10
C GLU A 36 34.10 24.38 -37.43
N ASP A 37 33.15 25.29 -37.69
CA ASP A 37 33.11 26.64 -37.12
C ASP A 37 32.89 26.59 -35.60
N GLN A 38 33.60 27.43 -34.86
CA GLN A 38 33.48 27.55 -33.41
C GLN A 38 32.03 27.82 -32.95
N PHE A 39 31.26 28.61 -33.70
CA PHE A 39 29.86 28.87 -33.39
C PHE A 39 28.99 27.60 -33.48
N GLU A 40 29.18 26.79 -34.53
CA GLU A 40 28.44 25.53 -34.67
C GLU A 40 28.87 24.50 -33.61
N ARG A 41 30.17 24.46 -33.25
CA ARG A 41 30.65 23.64 -32.12
C ARG A 41 29.97 24.02 -30.81
N GLU A 42 29.93 25.33 -30.49
CA GLU A 42 29.30 25.84 -29.27
C GLU A 42 27.81 25.52 -29.22
N LYS A 43 27.12 25.67 -30.35
CA LYS A 43 25.71 25.31 -30.47
C LYS A 43 25.47 23.83 -30.19
N VAL A 44 26.24 22.93 -30.81
CA VAL A 44 26.11 21.49 -30.57
C VAL A 44 26.41 21.14 -29.10
N LEU A 45 27.45 21.73 -28.50
CA LEU A 45 27.76 21.49 -27.08
C LEU A 45 26.65 21.97 -26.15
N LEU A 46 26.05 23.12 -26.44
CA LEU A 46 24.91 23.65 -25.69
C LEU A 46 23.69 22.73 -25.81
N ASP A 47 23.40 22.25 -27.01
CA ASP A 47 22.30 21.31 -27.27
C ASP A 47 22.51 20.00 -26.47
N LEU A 48 23.73 19.46 -26.46
CA LEU A 48 24.07 18.26 -25.68
C LEU A 48 23.92 18.48 -24.17
N GLU A 49 24.35 19.63 -23.64
CA GLU A 49 24.17 19.97 -22.23
C GLU A 49 22.68 20.07 -21.88
N GLN A 50 21.90 20.73 -22.73
CA GLN A 50 20.47 20.89 -22.54
C GLN A 50 19.75 19.54 -22.55
N GLU A 51 20.04 18.67 -23.52
CA GLU A 51 19.49 17.31 -23.57
C GLU A 51 19.87 16.49 -22.32
N CYS A 52 21.11 16.59 -21.87
CA CYS A 52 21.58 15.93 -20.66
C CYS A 52 20.77 16.40 -19.43
N VAL A 53 20.61 17.71 -19.25
CA VAL A 53 19.81 18.29 -18.16
C VAL A 53 18.36 17.83 -18.23
N GLU A 54 17.77 17.78 -19.41
CA GLU A 54 16.38 17.33 -19.58
C GLU A 54 16.18 15.86 -19.22
N VAL A 55 17.11 14.99 -19.61
CA VAL A 55 17.07 13.57 -19.24
C VAL A 55 17.17 13.43 -17.72
N HIS A 56 18.12 14.13 -17.07
CA HIS A 56 18.25 14.09 -15.60
C HIS A 56 16.99 14.61 -14.92
N ARG A 57 16.44 15.74 -15.37
CA ARG A 57 15.19 16.32 -14.83
C ARG A 57 14.05 15.30 -14.92
N LYS A 58 13.81 14.71 -16.08
CA LYS A 58 12.78 13.67 -16.27
C LYS A 58 12.96 12.48 -15.33
N LYS A 59 14.19 12.03 -15.11
CA LYS A 59 14.50 10.91 -14.18
C LYS A 59 14.26 11.30 -12.72
N VAL A 60 14.67 12.50 -12.32
CA VAL A 60 14.43 13.04 -10.98
C VAL A 60 12.93 13.20 -10.72
N ASP A 61 12.19 13.75 -11.67
CA ASP A 61 10.75 13.93 -11.56
C ASP A 61 10.04 12.58 -11.41
N ALA A 62 10.38 11.58 -12.23
CA ALA A 62 9.84 10.24 -12.12
C ALA A 62 10.13 9.59 -10.75
N ALA A 63 11.36 9.76 -10.23
CA ALA A 63 11.74 9.26 -8.91
C ALA A 63 10.96 9.97 -7.79
N ASN A 64 10.77 11.30 -7.90
CA ASN A 64 9.96 12.07 -6.96
C ASN A 64 8.49 11.64 -6.98
N THR A 65 7.90 11.43 -8.15
CA THR A 65 6.53 10.88 -8.27
C THR A 65 6.42 9.52 -7.60
N SER A 66 7.38 8.62 -7.82
CA SER A 66 7.40 7.31 -7.14
C SER A 66 7.53 7.44 -5.63
N ARG A 67 8.35 8.38 -5.13
CA ARG A 67 8.52 8.63 -3.70
C ARG A 67 7.21 9.12 -3.07
N THR A 68 6.56 10.10 -3.70
CA THR A 68 5.28 10.64 -3.23
C THR A 68 4.20 9.56 -3.21
N ARG A 69 4.13 8.73 -4.25
CA ARG A 69 3.19 7.60 -4.31
C ARG A 69 3.39 6.62 -3.16
N LEU A 70 4.64 6.22 -2.87
CA LEU A 70 4.94 5.30 -1.77
C LEU A 70 4.59 5.89 -0.39
N HIS A 71 4.81 7.19 -0.17
CA HIS A 71 4.37 7.85 1.05
C HIS A 71 2.85 7.83 1.20
N GLN A 72 2.12 8.08 0.11
CA GLN A 72 0.66 8.06 0.10
C GLN A 72 0.12 6.65 0.39
N GLU A 73 0.63 5.63 -0.29
CA GLU A 73 0.27 4.22 -0.06
C GLU A 73 0.51 3.82 1.41
N LEU A 74 1.63 4.25 2.01
CA LEU A 74 1.94 3.94 3.40
C LEU A 74 0.96 4.63 4.37
N ALA A 75 0.68 5.92 4.15
CA ALA A 75 -0.28 6.66 4.97
C ALA A 75 -1.69 6.07 4.87
N GLU A 76 -2.11 5.65 3.68
CA GLU A 76 -3.38 4.97 3.45
C GLU A 76 -3.45 3.62 4.17
N ALA A 77 -2.39 2.81 4.08
CA ALA A 77 -2.32 1.53 4.79
C ALA A 77 -2.40 1.71 6.30
N GLU A 78 -1.71 2.70 6.87
CA GLU A 78 -1.76 3.02 8.30
C GLU A 78 -3.13 3.55 8.75
N ALA A 79 -3.77 4.39 7.92
CA ALA A 79 -5.11 4.90 8.18
C ALA A 79 -6.15 3.77 8.12
N GLU A 80 -6.08 2.91 7.10
CA GLU A 80 -6.95 1.75 6.96
C GLU A 80 -6.79 0.80 8.15
N PHE A 81 -5.55 0.52 8.56
CA PHE A 81 -5.26 -0.30 9.73
C PHE A 81 -5.90 0.27 11.01
N THR A 82 -5.73 1.57 11.24
CA THR A 82 -6.32 2.27 12.38
C THR A 82 -7.84 2.21 12.34
N HIS A 83 -8.44 2.40 11.17
CA HIS A 83 -9.87 2.27 10.97
C HIS A 83 -10.36 0.85 11.30
N LEU A 84 -9.66 -0.20 10.85
CA LEU A 84 -10.01 -1.59 11.16
C LEU A 84 -9.98 -1.86 12.67
N LEU A 85 -8.94 -1.39 13.37
CA LEU A 85 -8.87 -1.49 14.84
C LEU A 85 -10.08 -0.84 15.51
N LEU A 86 -10.43 0.38 15.10
CA LEU A 86 -11.59 1.10 15.64
C LEU A 86 -12.90 0.36 15.36
N SER A 87 -13.13 -0.07 14.12
CA SER A 87 -14.34 -0.81 13.76
C SER A 87 -14.45 -2.13 14.53
N LEU A 88 -13.34 -2.84 14.77
CA LEU A 88 -13.33 -4.09 15.54
C LEU A 88 -13.35 -3.88 17.06
N GLY A 89 -13.23 -2.64 17.53
CA GLY A 89 -13.11 -2.32 18.96
C GLY A 89 -11.79 -2.79 19.58
N GLU A 90 -10.74 -2.98 18.78
CA GLU A 90 -9.43 -3.46 19.19
C GLU A 90 -8.47 -2.30 19.44
N ARG A 91 -7.65 -2.38 20.51
CA ARG A 91 -6.68 -1.32 20.85
C ARG A 91 -5.33 -1.50 20.14
N SER A 92 -4.96 -2.75 19.85
CA SER A 92 -3.71 -3.11 19.21
C SER A 92 -3.85 -4.48 18.55
N PHE A 93 -2.90 -4.78 17.66
CA PHE A 93 -2.83 -6.04 16.96
C PHE A 93 -1.39 -6.58 17.05
N PRO A 94 -1.16 -7.77 17.62
CA PRO A 94 0.19 -8.30 17.84
C PRO A 94 1.02 -8.50 16.57
N GLY A 95 0.37 -8.77 15.43
CA GLY A 95 1.07 -8.93 14.15
C GLY A 95 1.52 -7.62 13.50
N ARG A 96 1.20 -6.45 14.10
CA ARG A 96 1.67 -5.16 13.58
C ARG A 96 3.13 -4.94 14.00
N PRO A 97 4.02 -4.53 13.08
CA PRO A 97 5.38 -4.12 13.45
C PRO A 97 5.34 -2.97 14.47
N GLU A 98 6.11 -3.08 15.56
CA GLU A 98 6.19 -2.02 16.58
C GLU A 98 6.74 -0.71 16.01
N ARG A 99 7.63 -0.81 15.01
CA ARG A 99 8.24 0.33 14.33
C ARG A 99 8.38 0.03 12.84
N MET A 100 7.97 0.98 12.01
CA MET A 100 8.26 0.99 10.58
C MET A 100 9.74 1.36 10.39
N VAL A 101 10.58 0.39 10.01
CA VAL A 101 12.02 0.61 9.81
C VAL A 101 12.40 0.24 8.37
N GLY A 102 13.37 0.94 7.81
CA GLY A 102 13.87 0.71 6.45
C GLY A 102 13.30 1.69 5.43
N THR A 103 13.39 1.30 4.16
CA THR A 103 12.86 2.04 3.02
C THR A 103 11.33 2.01 3.00
N LEU A 104 10.70 2.95 2.27
CA LEU A 104 9.23 3.01 2.15
C LEU A 104 8.62 1.69 1.63
N LYS A 105 9.33 0.99 0.73
CA LYS A 105 8.89 -0.32 0.22
C LYS A 105 8.92 -1.38 1.31
N GLU A 106 10.02 -1.47 2.06
CA GLU A 106 10.13 -2.41 3.19
C GLU A 106 9.09 -2.11 4.28
N GLN A 107 8.80 -0.84 4.53
CA GLN A 107 7.74 -0.45 5.47
C GLN A 107 6.35 -0.91 4.98
N LEU A 108 6.03 -0.72 3.71
CA LEU A 108 4.79 -1.23 3.10
C LEU A 108 4.72 -2.77 3.15
N ASP A 109 5.81 -3.45 2.82
CA ASP A 109 5.87 -4.92 2.87
C ASP A 109 5.67 -5.42 4.32
N SER A 110 6.16 -4.67 5.32
CA SER A 110 6.01 -5.03 6.72
C SER A 110 4.59 -4.88 7.27
N ILE A 111 3.81 -3.88 6.80
CA ILE A 111 2.43 -3.66 7.28
C ILE A 111 1.42 -4.55 6.54
N THR A 112 1.72 -4.93 5.29
CA THR A 112 0.78 -5.61 4.40
C THR A 112 0.18 -6.90 5.00
N PRO A 113 0.96 -7.82 5.61
CA PRO A 113 0.40 -9.04 6.22
C PRO A 113 -0.58 -8.74 7.36
N ALA A 114 -0.22 -7.79 8.23
CA ALA A 114 -1.06 -7.39 9.35
C ALA A 114 -2.38 -6.78 8.87
N LEU A 115 -2.32 -5.96 7.83
CA LEU A 115 -3.50 -5.36 7.23
C LEU A 115 -4.43 -6.41 6.60
N GLN A 116 -3.87 -7.42 5.92
CA GLN A 116 -4.64 -8.53 5.36
C GLN A 116 -5.35 -9.35 6.46
N GLU A 117 -4.65 -9.66 7.54
CA GLU A 117 -5.25 -10.40 8.67
C GLU A 117 -6.38 -9.60 9.33
N MET A 118 -6.20 -8.29 9.52
CA MET A 118 -7.24 -7.42 10.05
C MET A 118 -8.48 -7.33 9.13
N LYS A 119 -8.28 -7.35 7.81
CA LYS A 119 -9.38 -7.41 6.83
C LYS A 119 -10.16 -8.72 6.94
N LEU A 120 -9.46 -9.85 7.04
CA LEU A 120 -10.09 -11.16 7.24
C LEU A 120 -10.86 -11.22 8.56
N ARG A 121 -10.28 -10.69 9.65
CA ARG A 121 -10.97 -10.62 10.94
C ARG A 121 -12.22 -9.76 10.88
N LYS A 122 -12.19 -8.63 10.16
CA LYS A 122 -13.38 -7.81 9.92
C LYS A 122 -14.46 -8.61 9.18
N GLU A 123 -14.10 -9.32 8.12
CA GLU A 123 -15.04 -10.14 7.35
C GLU A 123 -15.68 -11.23 8.21
N GLU A 124 -14.88 -11.96 8.98
CA GLU A 124 -15.36 -12.98 9.91
C GLU A 124 -16.35 -12.37 10.92
N ARG A 125 -15.99 -11.20 11.49
CA ARG A 125 -16.85 -10.51 12.44
C ARG A 125 -18.17 -10.09 11.80
N VAL A 126 -18.16 -9.53 10.58
CA VAL A 126 -19.39 -9.20 9.84
C VAL A 126 -20.27 -10.44 9.66
N ASN A 127 -19.68 -11.60 9.34
CA ASN A 127 -20.43 -12.85 9.22
C ASN A 127 -21.08 -13.29 10.55
N GLN A 128 -20.38 -13.13 11.67
CA GLN A 128 -20.93 -13.38 13.02
C GLN A 128 -22.12 -12.47 13.32
N PHE A 129 -21.99 -11.16 13.06
CA PHE A 129 -23.09 -10.20 13.23
C PHE A 129 -24.30 -10.56 12.36
N ARG A 130 -24.07 -10.87 11.07
CA ARG A 130 -25.13 -11.28 10.15
C ARG A 130 -25.86 -12.52 10.64
N ALA A 131 -25.13 -13.51 11.16
CA ALA A 131 -25.73 -14.73 11.69
C ALA A 131 -26.60 -14.47 12.91
N VAL A 132 -26.10 -13.72 13.91
CA VAL A 132 -26.86 -13.41 15.13
C VAL A 132 -28.10 -12.57 14.79
N GLN A 133 -27.94 -11.50 14.02
CA GLN A 133 -29.06 -10.62 13.65
C GLN A 133 -30.10 -11.34 12.79
N GLY A 134 -29.67 -12.23 11.90
CA GLY A 134 -30.58 -13.06 11.12
C GLY A 134 -31.40 -14.01 12.00
N GLN A 135 -30.76 -14.65 12.99
CA GLN A 135 -31.47 -15.47 13.97
C GLN A 135 -32.45 -14.64 14.81
N THR A 136 -32.03 -13.44 15.25
CA THR A 136 -32.89 -12.52 16.01
C THR A 136 -34.16 -12.19 15.23
N GLN A 137 -34.03 -11.82 13.96
CA GLN A 137 -35.18 -11.51 13.11
C GLN A 137 -36.10 -12.71 12.92
N LYS A 138 -35.53 -13.90 12.69
CA LYS A 138 -36.30 -15.12 12.52
C LYS A 138 -37.17 -15.42 13.76
N ILE A 139 -36.57 -15.36 14.95
CA ILE A 139 -37.30 -15.61 16.20
C ILE A 139 -38.35 -14.54 16.45
N SER A 140 -38.02 -13.27 16.23
CA SER A 140 -38.99 -12.18 16.38
C SER A 140 -40.19 -12.33 15.45
N ALA A 141 -39.98 -12.76 14.20
CA ALA A 141 -41.06 -13.03 13.24
C ALA A 141 -41.92 -14.22 13.69
N GLU A 142 -41.30 -15.29 14.17
CA GLU A 142 -42.00 -16.46 14.71
C GLU A 142 -42.87 -16.10 15.94
N ILE A 143 -42.35 -15.29 16.87
CA ILE A 143 -43.10 -14.78 18.04
C ILE A 143 -44.29 -13.91 17.58
N ALA A 144 -44.10 -13.10 16.54
CA ALA A 144 -45.16 -12.28 15.95
C ALA A 144 -46.16 -13.07 15.08
N GLY A 145 -45.99 -14.39 14.92
CA GLY A 145 -46.83 -15.24 14.09
C GLY A 145 -46.63 -15.04 12.58
N GLN A 146 -45.53 -14.42 12.15
CA GLN A 146 -45.20 -14.17 10.75
C GLN A 146 -44.26 -15.28 10.23
N SER A 147 -44.80 -16.25 9.49
CA SER A 147 -44.09 -17.49 9.12
C SER A 147 -43.18 -17.37 7.88
N GLU A 148 -43.28 -16.30 7.09
CA GLU A 148 -42.59 -16.22 5.79
C GLU A 148 -41.69 -14.99 5.71
N LEU A 149 -40.50 -15.10 6.31
CA LEU A 149 -39.42 -14.12 6.16
C LEU A 149 -38.26 -14.72 5.35
N GLY A 150 -38.58 -15.45 4.28
CA GLY A 150 -37.62 -16.26 3.52
C GLY A 150 -36.54 -15.45 2.79
N ASP A 151 -36.84 -14.21 2.38
CA ASP A 151 -35.94 -13.38 1.55
C ASP A 151 -35.49 -12.06 2.22
N SER A 152 -36.20 -11.53 3.22
CA SER A 152 -35.84 -10.25 3.86
C SER A 152 -34.59 -10.32 4.76
N LEU A 153 -34.14 -11.53 5.13
CA LEU A 153 -32.90 -11.76 5.89
C LEU A 153 -31.64 -11.33 5.12
N LEU A 154 -31.68 -11.35 3.79
CA LEU A 154 -30.55 -10.97 2.94
C LEU A 154 -30.40 -9.46 2.74
N ALA A 155 -31.46 -8.69 3.01
CA ALA A 155 -31.48 -7.24 2.82
C ALA A 155 -30.96 -6.45 4.04
N PHE A 156 -30.71 -7.11 5.17
CA PHE A 156 -30.26 -6.43 6.38
C PHE A 156 -28.77 -6.07 6.29
N LYS A 157 -28.47 -4.77 6.35
CA LYS A 157 -27.09 -4.26 6.32
C LYS A 157 -26.51 -4.27 7.73
N VAL A 158 -25.44 -5.04 7.94
CA VAL A 158 -24.63 -4.99 9.16
C VAL A 158 -23.98 -3.59 9.26
N ASN A 159 -23.96 -3.02 10.47
CA ASN A 159 -23.27 -1.77 10.72
C ASN A 159 -21.75 -2.01 10.74
N ASP A 160 -21.07 -1.65 9.67
CA ASP A 160 -19.62 -1.88 9.52
C ASP A 160 -18.75 -0.96 10.41
N ASN A 161 -19.35 0.03 11.08
CA ASN A 161 -18.62 1.00 11.91
C ASN A 161 -18.36 0.52 13.35
N ASP A 162 -19.18 -0.38 13.87
CA ASP A 162 -19.01 -0.96 15.22
C ASP A 162 -19.28 -2.47 15.17
N LEU A 163 -18.18 -3.19 14.97
CA LEU A 163 -18.08 -4.65 14.95
C LEU A 163 -17.37 -5.16 16.22
N SER A 164 -17.41 -4.39 17.30
CA SER A 164 -16.78 -4.75 18.56
C SER A 164 -17.37 -6.03 19.17
N LEU A 165 -16.56 -6.79 19.90
CA LEU A 165 -17.03 -7.97 20.62
C LEU A 165 -18.12 -7.63 21.62
N LYS A 166 -18.00 -6.48 22.29
CA LYS A 166 -19.04 -5.97 23.20
C LYS A 166 -20.37 -5.80 22.46
N LYS A 167 -20.35 -5.20 21.27
CA LYS A 167 -21.56 -5.00 20.49
C LYS A 167 -22.15 -6.33 20.01
N LEU A 168 -21.32 -7.29 19.64
CA LEU A 168 -21.76 -8.63 19.27
C LEU A 168 -22.43 -9.35 20.45
N GLU A 169 -21.84 -9.24 21.65
CA GLU A 169 -22.39 -9.82 22.88
C GLU A 169 -23.76 -9.22 23.23
N GLU A 170 -23.97 -7.91 23.05
CA GLU A 170 -25.28 -7.27 23.22
C GLU A 170 -26.35 -7.92 22.33
N TYR A 171 -26.03 -8.21 21.06
CA TYR A 171 -26.96 -8.90 20.15
C TYR A 171 -27.20 -10.36 20.55
N GLN A 172 -26.17 -11.05 21.06
CA GLN A 172 -26.31 -12.42 21.53
C GLN A 172 -27.20 -12.52 22.78
N ILE A 173 -27.06 -11.58 23.72
CA ILE A 173 -27.91 -11.48 24.92
C ILE A 173 -29.36 -11.25 24.50
N GLU A 174 -29.61 -10.33 23.56
CA GLU A 174 -30.95 -10.05 23.06
C GLU A 174 -31.56 -11.26 22.36
N LEU A 175 -30.77 -11.98 21.55
CA LEU A 175 -31.18 -13.22 20.92
C LEU A 175 -31.59 -14.27 21.96
N GLN A 176 -30.81 -14.42 23.04
CA GLN A 176 -31.10 -15.35 24.12
C GLN A 176 -32.39 -14.97 24.88
N ARG A 177 -32.61 -13.67 25.11
CA ARG A 177 -33.85 -13.15 25.72
C ARG A 177 -35.09 -13.55 24.90
N LEU A 178 -35.05 -13.31 23.58
CA LEU A 178 -36.14 -13.67 22.67
C LEU A 178 -36.38 -15.19 22.64
N HIS A 179 -35.31 -15.99 22.66
CA HIS A 179 -35.43 -17.44 22.77
C HIS A 179 -36.19 -17.88 24.02
N ASN A 180 -35.98 -17.22 25.17
CA ASN A 180 -36.70 -17.52 26.39
C ASN A 180 -38.18 -17.11 26.32
N GLU A 181 -38.50 -15.98 25.69
CA GLU A 181 -39.89 -15.51 25.50
C GLU A 181 -40.70 -16.44 24.61
N LYS A 182 -40.08 -17.05 23.60
CA LYS A 182 -40.74 -18.03 22.74
C LYS A 182 -41.17 -19.31 23.48
N VAL A 183 -40.51 -19.67 24.58
CA VAL A 183 -40.75 -20.93 25.33
C VAL A 183 -41.90 -20.80 26.34
N VAL A 184 -42.36 -19.57 26.63
CA VAL A 184 -43.48 -19.27 27.53
C VAL A 184 -44.79 -19.18 26.76
#